data_AF-A0A7W0FI75-F1
#
_entry.id   AF-A0A7W0FI75-F1
#
_cell.length_a   1.000
_cell.length_b   1.000
_cell.length_c   1.000
_cell.angle_alpha   90.00
_cell.angle_beta   90.00
_cell.angle_gamma   90.00
#
_symmetry.space_group_name_H-M   'P 1'
#
loop_
_entity.id
_entity.type
_entity.pdbx_description
1 polymer ?
#
loop_
_entity_poly.entity_id
_entity_poly.type
_entity_poly.pdbx_seq_one_letter_code
_entity_poly.pdbx_strand_id
1 'polypeptide(L)'
;MEVIGISVFTRQIQQLFTDDEYRLLQSVLIQRPDFGKVIPQSGGLRKKRWSLGKKRKLGGVRIIYFWAISNNQLLLLFIYAKNKTDDLSLDQLKQLESIIKKDYP
;
A
#
# COMPACT_ATOMS: atom_id res chain seq x y z
N MET A 1 13.96 8.62 -3.42
CA MET A 1 12.70 8.29 -2.75
C MET A 1 12.92 7.02 -1.94
N GLU A 2 12.58 7.06 -0.66
CA GLU A 2 12.70 5.93 0.26
C GLU A 2 11.35 5.23 0.42
N VAL A 3 11.35 3.89 0.54
CA VAL A 3 10.14 3.10 0.77
C VAL A 3 10.17 2.53 2.18
N ILE A 4 9.16 2.88 2.98
CA ILE A 4 9.06 2.45 4.37
C ILE A 4 7.79 1.60 4.51
N GLY A 5 7.93 0.37 5.02
CA GLY A 5 6.80 -0.52 5.30
C GLY A 5 6.56 -0.64 6.79
N ILE A 6 5.29 -0.66 7.22
CA ILE A 6 4.95 -0.97 8.61
C ILE A 6 4.98 -2.49 8.87
N SER A 7 5.14 -2.90 10.12
CA SER A 7 5.30 -4.31 10.51
C SER A 7 4.17 -5.24 10.01
N VAL A 8 2.93 -4.74 10.00
CA VAL A 8 1.76 -5.46 9.47
C VAL A 8 1.87 -5.70 7.97
N PHE A 9 2.34 -4.69 7.23
CA PHE A 9 2.55 -4.77 5.79
C PHE A 9 3.61 -5.83 5.43
N THR A 10 4.73 -5.86 6.15
CA THR A 10 5.83 -6.82 5.91
C THR A 10 5.35 -8.26 6.03
N ARG A 11 4.53 -8.59 7.03
CA ARG A 11 3.97 -9.96 7.19
C ARG A 11 3.03 -10.34 6.05
N GLN A 12 2.21 -9.40 5.57
CA GLN A 12 1.26 -9.65 4.49
C GLN A 12 1.97 -9.80 3.14
N ILE A 13 3.03 -9.02 2.89
CA ILE A 13 3.83 -9.13 1.67
C ILE A 13 4.42 -10.52 1.52
N GLN A 14 5.01 -11.09 2.57
CA GLN A 14 5.61 -12.43 2.52
C GLN A 14 4.60 -13.53 2.14
N GLN A 15 3.31 -13.33 2.42
CA GLN A 15 2.26 -14.29 2.08
C GLN A 15 1.70 -14.09 0.67
N LEU A 16 1.81 -12.88 0.12
CA LEU A 16 1.12 -12.47 -1.11
C LEU A 16 2.07 -12.29 -2.30
N PHE A 17 3.36 -12.05 -2.06
CA PHE A 17 4.37 -11.71 -3.06
C PHE A 17 5.57 -12.63 -2.95
N THR A 18 6.22 -12.90 -4.08
CA THR A 18 7.63 -13.29 -4.07
C THR A 18 8.49 -12.04 -3.95
N ASP A 19 9.77 -12.21 -3.60
CA ASP A 19 10.70 -11.08 -3.51
C ASP A 19 10.78 -10.28 -4.82
N ASP A 20 10.79 -10.94 -5.98
CA ASP A 20 10.84 -10.26 -7.28
C ASP A 20 9.57 -9.49 -7.61
N GLU A 21 8.39 -10.05 -7.28
CA GLU A 21 7.12 -9.32 -7.46
C GLU A 21 7.06 -8.11 -6.53
N TYR A 22 7.59 -8.22 -5.32
CA TYR A 22 7.63 -7.12 -4.37
C TYR A 22 8.61 -6.02 -4.83
N ARG A 23 9.79 -6.39 -5.31
CA ARG A 23 10.75 -5.44 -5.93
C ARG A 23 10.14 -4.72 -7.12
N LEU A 24 9.43 -5.45 -7.99
CA LEU A 24 8.72 -4.85 -9.11
C LEU A 24 7.68 -3.83 -8.62
N LEU A 25 6.88 -4.21 -7.62
CA LEU A 25 5.89 -3.30 -7.04
C LEU A 25 6.55 -2.03 -6.49
N GLN A 26 7.61 -2.17 -5.69
CA GLN A 26 8.34 -1.03 -5.14
C GLN A 26 8.89 -0.13 -6.24
N SER A 27 9.52 -0.71 -7.27
CA SER A 27 10.09 0.06 -8.39
C SER A 27 9.03 0.90 -9.11
N VAL A 28 7.84 0.33 -9.35
CA VAL A 28 6.74 1.03 -10.03
C VAL A 28 6.16 2.13 -9.14
N LEU A 29 5.98 1.88 -7.83
CA LEU A 29 5.47 2.91 -6.92
C LEU A 29 6.47 4.05 -6.69
N ILE A 30 7.78 3.77 -6.72
CA ILE A 30 8.82 4.80 -6.66
C ILE A 30 8.78 5.69 -7.90
N GLN A 31 8.65 5.09 -9.09
CA GLN A 31 8.60 5.84 -10.34
C GLN A 31 7.28 6.61 -10.52
N ARG A 32 6.18 6.05 -10.00
CA ARG A 32 4.82 6.60 -10.11
C ARG A 32 4.11 6.59 -8.76
N PRO A 33 4.53 7.45 -7.81
CA PRO A 33 3.91 7.54 -6.49
C PRO A 33 2.45 8.05 -6.56
N ASP A 34 2.09 8.73 -7.66
CA ASP A 34 0.76 9.21 -7.99
C ASP A 34 -0.21 8.10 -8.48
N PHE A 35 0.28 6.89 -8.75
CA PHE A 35 -0.45 5.86 -9.50
C PHE A 35 -1.68 5.28 -8.77
N GLY A 36 -1.67 5.34 -7.44
CA GLY A 36 -2.81 5.02 -6.60
C GLY A 36 -3.78 6.18 -6.53
N LYS A 37 -5.08 5.87 -6.61
CA LYS A 37 -6.15 6.86 -6.46
C LYS A 37 -6.22 7.30 -5.00
N VAL A 38 -6.28 8.61 -4.76
CA VAL A 38 -6.52 9.17 -3.43
C VAL A 38 -7.87 8.67 -2.93
N ILE A 39 -7.92 8.22 -1.69
CA ILE A 39 -9.14 7.81 -1.03
C ILE A 39 -9.74 9.07 -0.38
N PRO A 40 -11.01 9.42 -0.66
CA PRO A 40 -11.64 10.56 -0.02
C PRO A 40 -11.68 10.40 1.51
N GLN A 41 -11.57 11.52 2.23
CA GLN A 41 -11.71 11.58 3.70
C GLN A 41 -10.66 10.75 4.49
N SER A 42 -9.54 10.38 3.87
CA SER A 42 -8.51 9.55 4.50
C SER A 42 -7.19 10.28 4.76
N GLY A 43 -7.18 11.62 4.75
CA GLY A 43 -5.96 12.41 4.93
C GLY A 43 -4.88 12.22 3.85
N GLY A 44 -5.26 11.77 2.64
CA GLY A 44 -4.32 11.63 1.51
C GLY A 44 -3.79 10.21 1.25
N LEU A 45 -4.28 9.19 1.98
CA LEU A 45 -4.03 7.79 1.63
C LEU A 45 -4.43 7.48 0.17
N ARG A 46 -3.66 6.61 -0.46
CA ARG A 46 -3.84 6.17 -1.84
C ARG A 46 -4.10 4.68 -1.91
N LYS A 47 -5.01 4.28 -2.81
CA LYS A 47 -5.33 2.89 -3.11
C LYS A 47 -4.88 2.52 -4.51
N LYS A 48 -4.02 1.49 -4.61
CA LYS A 48 -3.65 0.88 -5.89
C LYS A 48 -4.20 -0.55 -5.98
N ARG A 49 -4.93 -0.82 -7.06
CA ARG A 49 -5.28 -2.20 -7.48
C ARG A 49 -4.11 -2.75 -8.28
N TRP A 50 -3.50 -3.82 -7.81
CA TRP A 50 -2.33 -4.45 -8.42
C TRP A 50 -2.67 -5.87 -8.85
N SER A 51 -2.39 -6.20 -10.10
CA SER A 51 -2.58 -7.55 -10.62
C SER A 51 -1.30 -8.35 -10.41
N LEU A 52 -1.40 -9.43 -9.66
CA LEU A 52 -0.34 -10.45 -9.64
C LEU A 52 -0.41 -11.23 -10.97
N GLY A 53 0.74 -11.71 -11.45
CA GLY A 53 0.84 -12.32 -12.79
C GLY A 53 -0.17 -13.45 -13.02
N LYS A 54 -0.53 -13.69 -14.30
CA LYS A 54 -1.62 -14.62 -14.71
C LYS A 54 -1.50 -16.06 -14.16
N LYS A 55 -0.33 -16.47 -13.67
CA LYS A 55 -0.07 -17.80 -13.10
C LYS A 55 -0.35 -17.91 -11.59
N ARG A 56 -0.62 -16.80 -10.90
CA ARG A 56 -0.90 -16.80 -9.44
C ARG A 56 -2.40 -17.04 -9.19
N LYS A 57 -2.72 -17.90 -8.21
CA LYS A 57 -4.10 -18.17 -7.75
C LYS A 57 -4.78 -16.91 -7.19
N LEU A 58 -3.99 -16.00 -6.62
CA LEU A 58 -4.43 -14.69 -6.14
C LEU A 58 -4.48 -13.72 -7.33
N GLY A 59 -5.66 -13.57 -7.96
CA GLY A 59 -5.86 -12.74 -9.16
C GLY A 59 -5.62 -11.21 -8.99
N GLY A 60 -5.09 -10.77 -7.85
CA GLY A 60 -4.72 -9.38 -7.57
C GLY A 60 -4.83 -9.00 -6.10
N VAL A 61 -4.20 -7.89 -5.75
CA VAL A 61 -4.17 -7.29 -4.41
C VAL A 61 -4.55 -5.81 -4.46
N ARG A 62 -4.95 -5.28 -3.31
CA ARG A 62 -5.14 -3.84 -3.09
C ARG A 62 -4.07 -3.37 -2.11
N ILE A 63 -3.38 -2.31 -2.49
CA ILE A 63 -2.29 -1.71 -1.70
C ILE A 63 -2.76 -0.34 -1.25
N ILE A 64 -2.64 -0.09 0.05
CA ILE A 64 -2.89 1.20 0.68
C ILE A 64 -1.54 1.78 1.10
N TYR A 65 -1.27 2.99 0.63
CA TYR A 65 0.00 3.66 0.87
C TYR A 65 -0.20 5.17 1.00
N PHE A 66 0.81 5.85 1.55
CA PHE A 66 0.87 7.31 1.63
C PHE A 66 2.12 7.81 0.92
N TRP A 67 1.99 8.91 0.19
CA TRP A 67 3.11 9.58 -0.47
C TRP A 67 3.43 10.87 0.28
N ALA A 68 4.46 10.81 1.12
CA ALA A 68 4.97 11.94 1.89
C ALA A 68 5.91 12.77 0.99
N ILE A 69 5.34 13.77 0.31
CA ILE A 69 6.06 14.58 -0.67
C ILE A 69 7.23 15.35 -0.02
N SER A 70 6.99 15.97 1.14
CA SER A 70 7.99 16.73 1.90
C SER A 70 9.24 15.92 2.26
N ASN A 71 9.05 14.64 2.56
CA ASN A 71 10.11 13.73 3.01
C ASN A 71 10.64 12.86 1.86
N ASN A 72 10.11 13.02 0.64
CA ASN A 72 10.39 12.15 -0.51
C ASN A 72 10.27 10.65 -0.18
N GLN A 73 9.22 10.29 0.56
CA GLN A 73 8.99 8.95 1.13
C GLN A 73 7.68 8.33 0.65
N LEU A 74 7.70 7.02 0.48
CA LEU A 74 6.52 6.20 0.18
C LEU A 74 6.27 5.24 1.36
N LEU A 75 5.19 5.48 2.10
CA LEU A 75 4.81 4.66 3.24
C LEU A 75 3.83 3.58 2.80
N LEU A 76 4.25 2.32 2.85
CA LEU A 76 3.43 1.15 2.55
C LEU A 76 2.75 0.66 3.83
N LEU A 77 1.43 0.81 3.89
CA LEU A 77 0.68 0.67 5.15
C LEU A 77 -0.07 -0.65 5.22
N PHE A 78 -0.74 -1.03 4.13
CA PHE A 78 -1.61 -2.19 4.17
C PHE A 78 -1.74 -2.84 2.80
N ILE A 79 -1.83 -4.17 2.79
CA ILE A 79 -2.05 -4.92 1.56
C ILE A 79 -2.95 -6.12 1.79
N TYR A 80 -3.89 -6.34 0.87
CA TYR A 80 -4.83 -7.44 0.99
C TYR A 80 -5.25 -7.98 -0.37
N ALA A 81 -5.54 -9.28 -0.40
CA ALA A 81 -6.00 -9.95 -1.61
C ALA A 81 -7.40 -9.47 -2.01
N LYS A 82 -7.67 -9.45 -3.33
CA LYS A 82 -8.95 -9.00 -3.89
C LYS A 82 -10.18 -9.66 -3.21
N ASN A 83 -10.06 -10.92 -2.83
CA ASN A 83 -11.14 -11.79 -2.33
C ASN A 83 -11.20 -11.89 -0.79
N LYS A 84 -10.26 -11.30 -0.06
CA LYS A 84 -10.20 -11.42 1.41
C LYS A 84 -10.88 -10.27 2.14
N THR A 85 -10.96 -9.10 1.51
CA THR A 85 -11.49 -7.90 2.14
C THR A 85 -12.07 -6.98 1.07
N ASP A 86 -13.16 -6.30 1.42
CA ASP A 86 -13.73 -5.21 0.64
C ASP A 86 -12.91 -3.92 0.77
N ASP A 87 -13.46 -2.80 0.34
CA ASP A 87 -12.83 -1.50 0.59
C ASP A 87 -12.77 -1.23 2.10
N LEU A 88 -11.65 -0.64 2.56
CA LEU A 88 -11.48 -0.30 3.98
C LEU A 88 -12.58 0.66 4.44
N SER A 89 -13.07 0.47 5.66
CA SER A 89 -14.02 1.40 6.28
C SER A 89 -13.36 2.74 6.58
N LEU A 90 -14.17 3.79 6.76
CA LEU A 90 -13.66 5.11 7.14
C LEU A 90 -12.88 5.06 8.46
N ASP A 91 -13.30 4.25 9.42
CA ASP A 91 -12.61 4.10 10.69
C ASP A 91 -11.24 3.42 10.54
N GLN A 92 -11.14 2.40 9.67
CA GLN A 92 -9.87 1.78 9.34
C GLN A 92 -8.92 2.76 8.63
N LEU A 93 -9.45 3.60 7.74
CA LEU A 93 -8.66 4.63 7.07
C LEU A 93 -8.15 5.69 8.06
N LYS A 94 -8.99 6.12 9.00
CA LYS A 94 -8.59 7.04 10.08
C LYS A 94 -7.52 6.44 10.99
N GLN A 95 -7.60 5.15 11.30
CA GLN A 95 -6.55 4.46 12.06
C GLN A 95 -5.21 4.48 11.32
N LEU A 96 -5.21 4.19 10.02
CA LEU A 96 -4.00 4.26 9.19
C LEU A 96 -3.44 5.68 9.12
N GLU A 97 -4.31 6.69 8.97
CA GLU A 97 -3.92 8.10 8.99
C GLU A 97 -3.28 8.49 10.33
N SER A 98 -3.85 8.03 11.45
CA SER A 98 -3.31 8.32 12.78
C SER A 98 -1.94 7.69 13.01
N ILE A 99 -1.68 6.51 12.45
CA ILE A 99 -0.35 5.87 12.50
C ILE A 99 0.67 6.76 11.76
N ILE A 100 0.33 7.26 10.57
CA ILE A 100 1.23 8.15 9.82
C ILE A 100 1.55 9.39 10.63
N LYS A 101 0.53 10.09 11.16
CA LYS A 101 0.72 11.33 11.92
C LYS A 101 1.58 11.14 13.18
N LYS A 102 1.54 9.96 13.78
CA LYS A 102 2.29 9.64 15.00
C LYS A 102 3.74 9.25 14.70
N ASP A 103 3.93 8.34 13.75
CA ASP A 103 5.21 7.67 13.53
C ASP A 103 6.03 8.33 12.40
N TYR A 104 5.41 9.19 11.58
CA TYR A 104 6.01 9.89 10.45
C TYR A 104 5.50 11.35 10.33
N PRO A 105 5.79 12.23 11.32
CA PRO A 105 5.33 13.62 11.34
C PRO A 105 5.99 14.50 10.26
#